data_AF-A0A1L3F988-F1
#
_entry.id   AF-A0A1L3F988-F1
#
_cell.length_a   1.000
_cell.length_b   1.000
_cell.length_c   1.000
_cell.angle_alpha   90.00
_cell.angle_beta   90.00
_cell.angle_gamma   90.00
#
_symmetry.space_group_name_H-M   'P 1'
#
loop_
_entity.id
_entity.type
_entity.pdbx_description
1 polymer ?
#
loop_
_entity_poly.entity_id
_entity_poly.type
_entity_poly.pdbx_seq_one_letter_code
_entity_poly.pdbx_strand_id
1 'polypeptide(L)' 'MMDENLALLRAHHNNISRYRRLLRTKLSPLERQFIERRLSEEEAALQSLSASTFPIAFKEPGPGRPLPVAEVMP' A
#
# COMPACT_ATOMS: atom_id res chain seq x y z
N MET A 1 20.96 -8.91 6.52
CA MET A 1 20.59 -8.51 5.15
C MET A 1 19.13 -8.82 4.82
N MET A 2 18.64 -10.08 4.76
CA MET A 2 17.21 -10.34 4.53
C MET A 2 16.31 -9.89 5.70
N ASP A 3 16.76 -10.09 6.94
CA ASP A 3 16.02 -9.67 8.13
C ASP A 3 15.89 -8.15 8.26
N GLU A 4 16.87 -7.38 7.77
CA GLU A 4 16.84 -5.90 7.79
C GLU A 4 15.80 -5.36 6.82
N ASN A 5 15.74 -5.91 5.61
CA ASN A 5 14.70 -5.54 4.64
C ASN A 5 13.30 -5.91 5.15
N LEU A 6 13.16 -7.05 5.81
CA LEU A 6 11.89 -7.46 6.42
C LEU A 6 11.51 -6.57 7.61
N ALA A 7 12.48 -6.17 8.44
CA ALA A 7 12.28 -5.23 9.54
C ALA A 7 11.86 -3.85 9.03
N LEU A 8 12.47 -3.36 7.95
CA LEU A 8 12.09 -2.11 7.28
C LEU A 8 10.68 -2.19 6.68
N LEU A 9 10.35 -3.28 5.96
CA LEU A 9 9.00 -3.52 5.44
C LEU A 9 7.94 -3.50 6.55
N ARG A 10 8.22 -4.17 7.68
CA ARG A 10 7.33 -4.15 8.86
C ARG A 10 7.22 -2.76 9.47
N ALA A 11 8.32 -2.02 9.56
CA ALA A 11 8.33 -0.65 10.08
C ALA A 11 7.47 0.28 9.21
N HIS A 12 7.63 0.24 7.88
CA HIS A 12 6.82 1.02 6.94
C HIS A 12 5.32 0.66 7.04
N HIS A 13 4.99 -0.64 7.10
CA HIS A 13 3.59 -1.10 7.31
C HIS A 13 2.99 -0.57 8.62
N ASN A 14 3.74 -0.61 9.71
CA ASN A 14 3.30 -0.11 11.01
C ASN A 14 3.11 1.42 10.99
N ASN A 15 4.05 2.14 10.37
CA ASN A 15 3.97 3.59 10.21
C ASN A 15 2.74 4.00 9.39
N ILE A 16 2.50 3.35 8.24
CA ILE A 16 1.32 3.58 7.39
C ILE A 16 0.03 3.36 8.17
N SER A 17 -0.07 2.24 8.90
CA SER A 17 -1.25 1.92 9.70
C SER A 17 -1.49 2.96 10.80
N ARG A 18 -0.41 3.45 11.42
CA ARG A 18 -0.46 4.50 12.44
C ARG A 18 -0.91 5.84 11.86
N TYR A 19 -0.36 6.25 10.72
CA TYR A 19 -0.73 7.49 10.05
C TYR A 19 -2.18 7.47 9.55
N ARG A 20 -2.65 6.34 8.97
CA ARG A 20 -4.06 6.15 8.63
C ARG A 20 -4.98 6.27 9.84
N ARG A 21 -4.56 5.76 11.01
CA ARG A 21 -5.32 5.91 12.26
C ARG A 21 -5.31 7.36 12.76
N LEU A 22 -4.18 8.06 12.66
CA LEU A 22 -4.07 9.48 13.03
C LEU A 22 -4.97 10.36 12.17
N LEU A 23 -5.06 10.11 10.85
CA LEU A 23 -5.93 10.85 9.94
C LEU A 23 -7.43 10.74 10.28
N ARG A 24 -7.82 9.72 11.05
CA ARG A 24 -9.19 9.54 11.56
C ARG A 24 -9.48 10.34 12.82
N THR A 25 -8.48 10.99 13.42
CA THR A 25 -8.63 11.82 14.61
C THR A 25 -8.77 13.30 14.25
N LYS A 26 -9.05 14.15 15.23
CA LYS A 26 -9.07 15.60 15.03
C LYS A 26 -7.63 16.11 14.93
N LEU A 27 -7.25 16.56 13.74
CA LEU A 27 -5.94 17.12 13.43
C LEU A 27 -6.12 18.55 12.90
N SER A 28 -5.16 19.42 13.18
CA SER A 28 -5.01 20.69 12.50
C SER A 28 -4.77 20.47 10.99
N PRO A 29 -5.16 21.41 10.11
CA PRO A 29 -4.83 21.34 8.69
C PRO A 29 -3.33 21.15 8.42
N LEU A 30 -2.46 21.76 9.24
CA LEU A 30 -1.01 21.62 9.13
C LEU A 30 -0.56 20.19 9.49
N GLU A 31 -1.08 19.64 10.59
CA GLU A 31 -0.77 18.28 11.03
C GLU A 31 -1.26 17.25 10.03
N ARG A 32 -2.47 17.44 9.49
CA ARG A 32 -3.02 16.59 8.44
C ARG A 32 -2.13 16.61 7.20
N GLN A 33 -1.73 17.78 6.71
CA GLN A 33 -0.90 17.89 5.52
C GLN A 33 0.49 17.27 5.74
N PHE A 34 1.06 17.42 6.93
CA PHE A 34 2.30 16.75 7.32
C PHE A 34 2.14 15.22 7.30
N ILE A 35 1.07 14.71 7.91
CA ILE A 35 0.80 13.26 7.96
C ILE A 35 0.51 12.69 6.57
N GLU A 36 -0.22 13.39 5.71
CA GLU A 36 -0.50 12.96 4.34
C GLU A 36 0.77 12.90 3.48
N ARG A 37 1.66 13.89 3.59
CA ARG A 37 2.99 13.82 2.94
C ARG A 37 3.80 12.63 3.44
N ARG A 38 3.92 12.48 4.76
CA ARG A 38 4.67 11.37 5.36
C ARG A 38 4.08 10.02 4.99
N LEU A 39 2.75 9.89 4.93
CA LEU A 39 2.08 8.67 4.50
C LEU A 39 2.46 8.30 3.06
N SER A 40 2.44 9.27 2.15
CA SER A 40 2.83 9.06 0.75
C SER A 40 4.30 8.65 0.60
N GLU A 41 5.20 9.27 1.37
CA GLU A 41 6.62 8.89 1.40
C GLU A 41 6.83 7.44 1.89
N GLU A 42 6.14 7.02 2.95
CA GLU A 42 6.23 5.64 3.45
C GLU A 42 5.63 4.62 2.46
N GLU A 43 4.53 4.96 1.79
CA GLU A 43 3.92 4.11 0.76
C GLU A 43 4.85 3.97 -0.46
N ALA A 44 5.52 5.05 -0.89
CA ALA A 44 6.50 5.02 -1.97
C ALA A 44 7.76 4.22 -1.61
N ALA A 45 8.26 4.35 -0.37
CA ALA A 45 9.39 3.58 0.13
C ALA A 45 9.06 2.08 0.16
N LEU A 46 7.85 1.73 0.63
CA LEU A 46 7.36 0.36 0.66
C LEU A 46 7.18 -0.21 -0.76
N GLN A 47 6.63 0.57 -1.70
CA GLN A 47 6.54 0.15 -3.10
C GLN A 47 7.93 -0.13 -3.69
N SER A 48 8.91 0.74 -3.44
CA SER A 48 10.29 0.58 -3.92
C SER A 48 10.98 -0.64 -3.29
N LEU A 49 10.79 -0.86 -1.99
CA LEU A 49 11.32 -2.03 -1.29
C LEU A 49 10.63 -3.32 -1.76
N SER A 50 9.32 -3.29 -1.97
CA SER A 50 8.55 -4.44 -2.47
C SER A 50 8.99 -4.81 -3.88
N ALA A 51 9.09 -3.85 -4.81
CA ALA A 51 9.58 -4.07 -6.16
C ALA A 51 10.99 -4.69 -6.19
N SER A 52 11.82 -4.35 -5.19
CA SER A 52 13.18 -4.88 -5.05
C SER A 52 13.24 -6.24 -4.35
N THR A 53 12.31 -6.54 -3.42
CA THR A 53 12.36 -7.73 -2.54
C THR A 53 11.41 -8.85 -2.99
N PHE A 54 10.24 -8.51 -3.53
CA PHE A 54 9.25 -9.45 -4.06
C PHE A 54 8.54 -8.79 -5.25
N PRO A 55 8.78 -9.23 -6.50
CA PRO A 55 7.98 -8.80 -7.65
C PRO A 55 6.60 -9.45 -7.60
N ILE A 56 5.90 -9.35 -6.47
CA ILE A 56 4.48 -9.63 -6.39
C ILE A 56 3.82 -8.28 -6.60
N ALA A 57 3.61 -7.97 -7.88
CA ALA A 57 2.71 -6.91 -8.29
C ALA A 57 1.40 -7.09 -7.51
N PHE A 58 1.17 -6.20 -6.54
CA PHE A 58 -0.12 -6.08 -5.88
C PHE A 58 -1.07 -5.50 -6.93
N LYS A 59 -1.52 -6.37 -7.84
CA LYS A 59 -2.58 -6.07 -8.78
C LYS A 59 -3.82 -5.89 -7.91
N GLU A 60 -4.23 -4.64 -7.72
CA GLU A 60 -5.51 -4.29 -7.14
C GLU A 60 -6.58 -5.25 -7.68
N PRO A 61 -7.50 -5.78 -6.85
CA PRO A 61 -8.67 -6.46 -7.38
C PRO A 61 -9.51 -5.40 -8.10
N GLY A 62 -9.20 -5.18 -9.38
CA GLY A 62 -9.97 -4.31 -10.25
C GLY A 62 -11.44 -4.77 -10.25
N PRO A 63 -12.41 -3.84 -10.25
CA PRO A 63 -13.80 -4.20 -10.12
C PRO A 63 -14.26 -4.89 -11.41
N GLY A 64 -14.83 -6.09 -11.23
CA GLY A 64 -15.80 -6.71 -12.13
C GLY A 64 -15.41 -6.81 -13.61
N ARG A 65 -14.82 -7.94 -14.00
CA ARG A 65 -15.04 -8.45 -15.35
C ARG A 65 -16.17 -9.47 -15.28
N PRO A 66 -17.33 -9.27 -15.93
CA PRO A 66 -18.32 -10.32 -16.04
C PRO A 66 -17.71 -11.47 -16.85
N LEU A 67 -17.90 -12.69 -16.36
CA LEU A 67 -17.50 -13.92 -17.06
C LEU A 67 -18.24 -13.95 -18.42
N PRO A 68 -17.56 -14.14 -19.56
CA PRO A 68 -18.27 -14.39 -20.81
C PRO A 68 -18.99 -15.73 -20.67
N VAL A 69 -20.31 -15.64 -20.71
CA VAL A 69 -21.25 -16.75 -20.83
C VAL A 69 -20.94 -17.57 -22.07
N ALA A 70 -21.19 -18.87 -21.93
CA ALA A 70 -21.11 -19.91 -22.94
C ALA A 70 -21.43 -19.49 -24.38
N GLU A 71 -20.52 -19.84 -25.31
CA GLU A 71 -20.80 -20.05 -26.73
C GLU A 71 -19.80 -21.11 -27.22
N VAL A 72 -20.13 -22.39 -27.03
CA VAL A 72 -20.65 -23.30 -28.07
C VAL A 72 -19.66 -23.44 -29.24
N MET A 73 -18.90 -24.53 -29.18
CA MET A 73 -18.22 -25.13 -30.32
C MET A 73 -19.23 -25.55 -31.39
N PRO A 74 -18.83 -25.49 -32.65
CA PRO A 74 -18.93 -26.65 -33.53
C PRO A 74 -17.58 -27.31 -33.76
#